data_AF-A0ABD2KIN6-F1
#
_entry.id   AF-A0ABD2KIN6-F1
#
_cell.length_a   1.000
_cell.length_b   1.000
_cell.length_c   1.000
_cell.angle_alpha   90.00
_cell.angle_beta   90.00
_cell.angle_gamma   90.00
#
_symmetry.space_group_name_H-M   'P 1'
#
loop_
_entity.id
_entity.type
_entity.pdbx_description
1 polymer ?
#
loop_
_entity_poly.entity_id
_entity_poly.type
_entity_poly.pdbx_seq_one_letter_code
_entity_poly.pdbx_strand_id
1 'polypeptide(L)'
;MERNKRKFTKIVSSLKKDGIEISESATDTLFVSNSSHLVGVPFESLESLFRRFDPCCAFTVYPTNKSYSLVYFSAVNLAIAARNTLNGTKPKDFPSENATPIHLFFVRQKAANRSPLAALPNGLKIVPDFVSAQHESELEQFVANYLAERTNIQELKNRHVFHFGYVFNYSENNATDEAPQIPPIFDRIINIICSNFDCQSADMRPNQITVNVYEPGQGIPLHLDAHSAFEEPIYSLSLLSDVVMEFRDCANSARRASAHLPRRSILSLCGDVRYRHKHGILTRQYDVHPSSNRLLKRQRRISITFRTVRRVPCQCPYVEFCDWDRAGRLRIPSGECDGRQLEQQYVAKVYDAIAPHFDLTRHSNWRCAVAFLASLPRGASLLDVGCGNGKYLLHSDALTKFGCDISCNLLRITTRKGCANVFCADALQLPIRDGAFDAAISVAVVHHFSTRRRRVRALSELLRVVRPGGRVLVTAWAMEQFSPNEVPSIYTSKMRANKATDDEDGDDGQLQIAEAEYAVGKMLRIHDGKQFKQQDMLVPWSSSNNGGDQKKQTEEEDGQKQHGQKDYFRYYHLFTKSEFSDLIDSEFPNYCDIESESYDEGNWVVILKKINE
;
A
#
# COMPACT_ATOMS: atom_id res chain seq x y z
N MET A 1 12.18 -34.53 28.12
CA MET A 1 10.73 -34.42 27.83
C MET A 1 10.24 -32.97 27.74
N GLU A 2 10.68 -32.07 28.62
CA GLU A 2 10.24 -30.66 28.68
C GLU A 2 10.63 -29.80 27.45
N ARG A 3 11.81 -30.04 26.88
CA ARG A 3 12.32 -29.32 25.68
C ARG A 3 11.48 -29.60 24.43
N ASN A 4 10.96 -30.83 24.29
CA ASN A 4 10.08 -31.23 23.18
C ASN A 4 8.66 -30.64 23.34
N LYS A 5 8.12 -30.56 24.56
CA LYS A 5 6.85 -29.86 24.84
C LYS A 5 6.94 -28.38 24.49
N ARG A 6 7.98 -27.67 24.93
CA ARG A 6 8.18 -26.24 24.59
C ARG A 6 8.32 -25.98 23.08
N LYS A 7 9.05 -26.85 22.36
CA LYS A 7 9.20 -26.75 20.89
C LYS A 7 7.86 -27.00 20.17
N PHE A 8 7.08 -27.98 20.64
CA PHE A 8 5.74 -28.26 20.12
C PHE A 8 4.75 -27.11 20.38
N THR A 9 4.72 -26.54 21.59
CA THR A 9 3.88 -25.36 21.90
C THR A 9 4.23 -24.15 21.03
N LYS A 10 5.52 -23.92 20.75
CA LYS A 10 5.97 -22.87 19.81
C LYS A 10 5.48 -23.12 18.38
N ILE A 11 5.53 -24.36 17.90
CA ILE A 11 5.04 -24.74 16.57
C ILE A 11 3.52 -24.55 16.49
N VAL A 12 2.76 -25.03 17.48
CA VAL A 12 1.29 -24.86 17.53
C VAL A 12 0.89 -23.38 17.58
N SER A 13 1.62 -22.57 18.36
CA SER A 13 1.41 -21.12 18.41
C SER A 13 1.71 -20.45 17.06
N SER A 14 2.78 -20.85 16.38
CA SER A 14 3.14 -20.38 15.03
C SER A 14 2.06 -20.76 14.00
N LEU A 15 1.58 -22.01 14.02
CA LEU A 15 0.53 -22.48 13.11
C LEU A 15 -0.79 -21.71 13.28
N LYS A 16 -1.18 -21.42 14.53
CA LYS A 16 -2.37 -20.61 14.82
C LYS A 16 -2.28 -19.18 14.25
N LYS A 17 -1.10 -18.57 14.27
CA LYS A 17 -0.88 -17.24 13.63
C LYS A 17 -1.09 -17.31 12.11
N ASP A 18 -0.73 -18.42 11.49
CA ASP A 18 -0.83 -18.65 10.05
C ASP A 18 -2.23 -19.18 9.62
N GLY A 19 -3.21 -19.21 10.54
CA GLY A 19 -4.56 -19.72 10.27
C GLY A 19 -4.66 -21.24 10.09
N ILE A 20 -3.62 -21.98 10.51
CA ILE A 20 -3.52 -23.43 10.39
C ILE A 20 -3.82 -24.07 11.75
N GLU A 21 -4.82 -24.95 11.79
CA GLU A 21 -5.21 -25.69 12.99
C GLU A 21 -4.84 -27.16 12.84
N ILE A 22 -4.20 -27.74 13.85
CA ILE A 22 -3.93 -29.19 13.88
C ILE A 22 -5.27 -29.91 14.00
N SER A 23 -5.49 -30.91 13.15
CA SER A 23 -6.69 -31.73 13.15
C SER A 23 -6.40 -33.10 13.72
N GLU A 24 -7.29 -33.59 14.59
CA GLU A 24 -7.24 -34.98 15.06
C GLU A 24 -7.81 -35.95 14.01
N SER A 25 -8.72 -35.46 13.16
CA SER A 25 -9.25 -36.23 12.03
C SER A 25 -8.29 -36.20 10.84
N ALA A 26 -8.27 -37.27 10.05
CA ALA A 26 -7.52 -37.30 8.80
C ALA A 26 -7.99 -36.21 7.83
N THR A 27 -7.04 -35.56 7.17
CA THR A 27 -7.25 -34.53 6.15
C THR A 27 -6.34 -34.83 4.96
N ASP A 28 -6.59 -34.18 3.83
CA ASP A 28 -5.75 -34.23 2.64
C ASP A 28 -4.45 -33.42 2.79
N THR A 29 -4.25 -32.71 3.91
CA THR A 29 -3.14 -31.79 4.12
C THR A 29 -2.29 -32.23 5.31
N LEU A 30 -0.98 -32.35 5.10
CA LEU A 30 -0.01 -32.67 6.14
C LEU A 30 0.91 -31.50 6.41
N PHE A 31 1.05 -31.16 7.69
CA PHE A 31 2.19 -30.43 8.19
C PHE A 31 3.40 -31.35 8.28
N VAL A 32 4.55 -30.93 7.77
CA VAL A 32 5.81 -31.68 7.81
C VAL A 32 6.86 -30.88 8.59
N SER A 33 7.20 -31.29 9.80
CA SER A 33 8.26 -30.62 10.56
C SER A 33 9.66 -30.87 9.97
N ASN A 34 10.60 -29.95 10.22
CA ASN A 34 12.01 -30.09 9.83
C ASN A 34 12.19 -30.42 8.33
N SER A 35 11.41 -29.76 7.48
CA SER A 35 11.33 -30.05 6.04
C SER A 35 11.71 -28.87 5.14
N SER A 36 12.20 -27.78 5.74
CA SER A 36 12.57 -26.56 5.03
C SER A 36 14.07 -26.51 4.74
N HIS A 37 14.46 -25.65 3.79
CA HIS A 37 15.87 -25.32 3.54
C HIS A 37 16.61 -24.77 4.78
N LEU A 38 15.92 -24.12 5.74
CA LEU A 38 16.54 -23.62 6.99
C LEU A 38 17.15 -24.73 7.86
N VAL A 39 16.67 -25.96 7.71
CA VAL A 39 17.21 -27.14 8.40
C VAL A 39 18.03 -28.01 7.44
N GLY A 40 18.47 -27.45 6.32
CA GLY A 40 19.31 -28.13 5.33
C GLY A 40 18.55 -29.12 4.46
N VAL A 41 17.22 -29.06 4.37
CA VAL A 41 16.42 -29.95 3.50
C VAL A 41 16.08 -29.23 2.20
N PRO A 42 16.64 -29.65 1.04
CA PRO A 42 16.25 -29.12 -0.26
C PRO A 42 14.80 -29.45 -0.59
N PHE A 43 14.15 -28.59 -1.37
CA PHE A 43 12.77 -28.82 -1.80
C PHE A 43 12.64 -30.09 -2.64
N GLU A 44 13.64 -30.40 -3.48
CA GLU A 44 13.68 -31.56 -4.36
C GLU A 44 13.65 -32.87 -3.56
N SER A 45 14.34 -32.90 -2.41
CA SER A 45 14.30 -34.03 -1.48
C SER A 45 12.91 -34.22 -0.87
N LEU A 46 12.27 -33.12 -0.48
CA LEU A 46 10.91 -33.14 0.07
C LEU A 46 9.89 -33.58 -0.99
N GLU A 47 9.99 -33.02 -2.19
CA GLU A 47 9.13 -33.30 -3.33
C GLU A 47 9.25 -34.77 -3.76
N SER A 48 10.48 -35.26 -3.93
CA SER A 48 10.76 -36.67 -4.25
C SER A 48 10.19 -37.63 -3.21
N LEU A 49 10.28 -37.28 -1.91
CA LEU A 49 9.78 -38.11 -0.82
C LEU A 49 8.26 -38.27 -0.88
N PHE A 50 7.51 -37.18 -1.05
CA PHE A 50 6.05 -37.19 -1.00
C PHE A 50 5.39 -37.58 -2.33
N ARG A 51 6.04 -37.30 -3.47
CA ARG A 51 5.54 -37.73 -4.78
C ARG A 51 5.50 -39.25 -4.97
N ARG A 52 6.20 -40.02 -4.13
CA ARG A 52 6.10 -41.50 -4.07
C ARG A 52 4.71 -41.97 -3.62
N PHE A 53 4.02 -41.17 -2.82
CA PHE A 53 2.70 -41.47 -2.30
C PHE A 53 1.62 -40.86 -3.19
N ASP A 54 1.87 -39.67 -3.72
CA ASP A 54 0.96 -38.96 -4.60
C ASP A 54 1.71 -38.12 -5.65
N PRO A 55 1.75 -38.55 -6.91
CA PRO A 55 2.39 -37.80 -7.99
C PRO A 55 1.83 -36.38 -8.19
N CYS A 56 0.59 -36.13 -7.76
CA CYS A 56 -0.14 -34.86 -7.93
C CYS A 56 -0.11 -33.99 -6.67
N CYS A 57 0.66 -34.35 -5.63
CA CYS A 57 0.71 -33.55 -4.41
C CYS A 57 1.29 -32.14 -4.67
N ALA A 58 0.71 -31.14 -4.00
CA ALA A 58 1.16 -29.76 -4.01
C ALA A 58 1.86 -29.42 -2.68
N PHE A 59 2.66 -28.34 -2.68
CA PHE A 59 3.47 -27.96 -1.54
C PHE A 59 3.30 -26.48 -1.21
N THR A 60 3.30 -26.16 0.08
CA THR A 60 3.60 -24.80 0.56
C THR A 60 4.93 -24.86 1.30
N VAL A 61 5.93 -24.17 0.76
CA VAL A 61 7.26 -24.06 1.34
C VAL A 61 7.55 -22.60 1.63
N TYR A 62 8.16 -22.34 2.77
CA TYR A 62 8.44 -21.00 3.23
C TYR A 62 9.91 -20.65 2.97
N PRO A 63 10.20 -19.45 2.44
CA PRO A 63 11.56 -19.02 2.10
C PRO A 63 12.37 -18.56 3.31
N THR A 64 11.73 -18.34 4.46
CA THR A 64 12.32 -17.77 5.68
C THR A 64 11.53 -18.21 6.91
N ASN A 65 12.16 -18.12 8.09
CA ASN A 65 11.57 -18.22 9.45
C ASN A 65 10.75 -19.47 9.83
N LYS A 66 10.42 -20.37 8.90
CA LYS A 66 9.63 -21.58 9.17
C LYS A 66 10.45 -22.82 8.84
N SER A 67 10.63 -23.68 9.84
CA SER A 67 11.36 -24.94 9.70
C SER A 67 10.50 -26.09 9.15
N TYR A 68 9.34 -25.78 8.59
CA TYR A 68 8.32 -26.74 8.21
C TYR A 68 7.72 -26.39 6.84
N SER A 69 7.01 -27.35 6.26
CA SER A 69 6.30 -27.22 4.98
C SER A 69 4.92 -27.85 5.09
N LEU A 70 4.00 -27.49 4.20
CA LEU A 70 2.71 -28.16 4.05
C LEU A 70 2.69 -28.97 2.76
N VAL A 71 2.08 -30.15 2.80
CA VAL A 71 1.87 -31.02 1.63
C VAL A 71 0.39 -31.27 1.47
N TYR A 72 -0.15 -30.99 0.29
CA TYR A 72 -1.55 -31.20 -0.07
C TYR A 72 -1.63 -32.39 -1.00
N PHE A 73 -2.39 -33.40 -0.61
CA PHE A 73 -2.62 -34.60 -1.38
C PHE A 73 -3.92 -34.50 -2.15
N SER A 74 -4.00 -35.19 -3.29
CA SER A 74 -5.21 -35.33 -4.10
C SER A 74 -6.32 -36.10 -3.39
N ALA A 75 -5.98 -36.92 -2.38
CA ALA A 75 -6.94 -37.66 -1.57
C ALA A 75 -6.44 -37.93 -0.13
N VAL A 76 -7.38 -37.97 0.82
CA VAL A 76 -7.12 -38.14 2.26
C VAL A 76 -6.40 -39.47 2.57
N ASN A 77 -6.74 -40.56 1.86
CA ASN A 77 -6.11 -41.86 2.05
C ASN A 77 -4.61 -41.86 1.72
N LEU A 78 -4.18 -41.05 0.74
CA LEU A 78 -2.76 -40.91 0.39
C LEU A 78 -1.99 -40.16 1.49
N ALA A 79 -2.60 -39.11 2.05
CA ALA A 79 -2.05 -38.41 3.21
C ALA A 79 -1.93 -39.34 4.44
N ILE A 80 -2.93 -40.19 4.68
CA ILE A 80 -2.87 -41.22 5.74
C ILE A 80 -1.69 -42.18 5.51
N ALA A 81 -1.54 -42.69 4.29
CA ALA A 81 -0.45 -43.60 3.94
C ALA A 81 0.92 -42.94 4.17
N ALA A 82 1.12 -41.73 3.65
CA ALA A 82 2.36 -40.98 3.84
C ALA A 82 2.67 -40.73 5.32
N ARG A 83 1.67 -40.32 6.11
CA ARG A 83 1.84 -40.10 7.57
C ARG A 83 2.22 -41.39 8.30
N ASN A 84 1.54 -42.50 8.03
CA ASN A 84 1.79 -43.76 8.72
C ASN A 84 3.19 -44.30 8.42
N THR A 85 3.70 -44.09 7.21
CA THR A 85 5.03 -44.55 6.82
C THR A 85 6.15 -43.63 7.30
N LEU A 86 5.96 -42.31 7.23
CA LEU A 86 7.05 -41.35 7.38
C LEU A 86 7.13 -40.69 8.76
N ASN A 87 6.06 -40.70 9.57
CA ASN A 87 6.01 -39.95 10.82
C ASN A 87 7.01 -40.50 11.85
N GLY A 88 7.88 -39.63 12.36
CA GLY A 88 8.96 -39.98 13.29
C GLY A 88 10.20 -40.56 12.63
N THR A 89 10.22 -40.71 11.29
CA THR A 89 11.38 -41.26 10.57
C THR A 89 12.39 -40.17 10.20
N LYS A 90 13.64 -40.58 9.91
CA LYS A 90 14.64 -39.75 9.23
C LYS A 90 14.67 -40.16 7.76
N PRO A 91 14.08 -39.37 6.83
CA PRO A 91 14.07 -39.73 5.42
C PRO A 91 15.49 -39.84 4.87
N LYS A 92 15.79 -40.93 4.15
CA LYS A 92 17.11 -41.13 3.50
C LYS A 92 17.39 -40.08 2.42
N ASP A 93 16.32 -39.49 1.88
CA ASP A 93 16.36 -38.45 0.85
C ASP A 93 16.88 -37.10 1.38
N PHE A 94 16.97 -36.94 2.70
CA PHE A 94 17.47 -35.71 3.33
C PHE A 94 18.99 -35.81 3.53
N PRO A 95 19.76 -34.72 3.37
CA PRO A 95 21.21 -34.76 3.51
C PRO A 95 21.63 -35.36 4.85
N SER A 96 22.47 -36.39 4.80
CA SER A 96 22.72 -37.32 5.92
C SER A 96 23.31 -36.66 7.17
N GLU A 97 24.00 -35.52 7.04
CA GLU A 97 24.64 -34.82 8.15
C GLU A 97 23.66 -33.95 8.97
N ASN A 98 22.51 -33.56 8.41
CA ASN A 98 21.54 -32.65 9.06
C ASN A 98 20.15 -33.27 9.31
N ALA A 99 19.97 -34.56 8.99
CA ALA A 99 18.68 -35.23 9.04
C ALA A 99 18.13 -35.38 10.48
N THR A 100 17.15 -34.54 10.82
CA THR A 100 16.31 -34.69 12.02
C THR A 100 15.04 -35.45 11.69
N PRO A 101 14.43 -36.17 12.66
CA PRO A 101 13.16 -36.86 12.41
C PRO A 101 12.08 -35.88 11.96
N ILE A 102 11.30 -36.26 10.95
CA ILE A 102 10.11 -35.50 10.53
C ILE A 102 8.90 -35.95 11.33
N HIS A 103 8.07 -35.00 11.76
CA HIS A 103 6.81 -35.25 12.44
C HIS A 103 5.67 -34.69 11.59
N LEU A 104 4.65 -35.52 11.40
CA LEU A 104 3.55 -35.32 10.47
C LEU A 104 2.23 -35.22 11.24
N PHE A 105 1.55 -34.09 11.06
CA PHE A 105 0.24 -33.82 11.66
C PHE A 105 -0.75 -33.47 10.55
N PHE A 106 -1.97 -33.99 10.66
CA PHE A 106 -3.08 -33.51 9.84
C PHE A 106 -3.41 -32.09 10.25
N VAL A 107 -3.70 -31.23 9.27
CA VAL A 107 -4.04 -29.85 9.52
C VAL A 107 -5.28 -29.45 8.73
N ARG A 108 -6.11 -28.61 9.36
CA ARG A 108 -7.16 -27.86 8.68
C ARG A 108 -6.68 -26.43 8.56
N GLN A 109 -6.60 -25.94 7.34
CA GLN A 109 -6.51 -24.51 7.13
C GLN A 109 -7.94 -23.98 7.25
N LYS A 110 -8.23 -23.06 8.17
CA LYS A 110 -9.40 -22.18 7.98
C LYS A 110 -9.20 -21.58 6.61
N ALA A 111 -10.19 -21.66 5.72
CA ALA A 111 -10.10 -21.15 4.35
C ALA A 111 -9.28 -19.88 4.39
N ALA A 112 -7.98 -20.01 4.06
CA ALA A 112 -7.17 -18.83 3.99
C ALA A 112 -7.89 -18.04 2.92
N ASN A 113 -7.93 -16.72 3.07
CA ASN A 113 -7.86 -15.93 1.87
C ASN A 113 -6.53 -16.36 1.22
N ARG A 114 -6.52 -17.50 0.49
CA ARG A 114 -5.67 -17.69 -0.67
C ARG A 114 -6.13 -16.54 -1.51
N SER A 115 -5.53 -15.38 -1.27
CA SER A 115 -5.65 -14.23 -2.13
C SER A 115 -5.49 -14.84 -3.50
N PRO A 116 -6.54 -14.82 -4.35
CA PRO A 116 -6.45 -15.45 -5.65
C PRO A 116 -5.15 -14.96 -6.26
N LEU A 117 -4.32 -15.91 -6.69
CA LEU A 117 -3.03 -15.71 -7.37
C LEU A 117 -3.04 -14.30 -7.98
N ALA A 118 -2.40 -13.34 -7.29
CA ALA A 118 -2.70 -11.94 -7.56
C ALA A 118 -2.44 -11.72 -9.04
N ALA A 119 -3.50 -11.41 -9.79
CA ALA A 119 -3.41 -11.28 -11.23
C ALA A 119 -2.28 -10.30 -11.52
N LEU A 120 -1.45 -10.64 -12.50
CA LEU A 120 -0.35 -9.77 -12.88
C LEU A 120 -0.91 -8.36 -13.15
N PRO A 121 -0.23 -7.29 -12.67
CA PRO A 121 -0.73 -5.94 -12.85
C PRO A 121 -1.02 -5.64 -14.32
N ASN A 122 -2.08 -4.87 -14.58
CA ASN A 122 -2.44 -4.47 -15.94
C ASN A 122 -1.25 -3.77 -16.62
N GLY A 123 -1.01 -4.12 -17.88
CA GLY A 123 0.09 -3.58 -18.68
C GLY A 123 1.44 -4.27 -18.45
N LEU A 124 1.50 -5.32 -17.61
CA LEU A 124 2.66 -6.20 -17.49
C LEU A 124 2.61 -7.29 -18.57
N LYS A 125 3.69 -7.44 -19.36
CA LYS A 125 3.85 -8.55 -20.30
C LYS A 125 5.19 -9.23 -20.10
N ILE A 126 5.20 -10.56 -20.08
CA ILE A 126 6.41 -11.39 -19.99
C ILE A 126 6.45 -12.27 -21.24
N VAL A 127 7.54 -12.20 -21.99
CA VAL A 127 7.76 -13.05 -23.17
C VAL A 127 8.91 -14.00 -22.83
N PRO A 128 8.65 -15.31 -22.63
CA PRO A 128 9.70 -16.30 -22.40
C PRO A 128 10.52 -16.54 -23.67
N ASP A 129 11.73 -17.07 -23.50
CA ASP A 129 12.66 -17.42 -24.60
C ASP A 129 12.81 -16.32 -25.67
N PHE A 130 12.82 -15.06 -25.22
CA PHE A 130 12.91 -13.87 -26.05
C PHE A 130 14.28 -13.76 -26.74
N VAL A 131 15.33 -14.29 -26.12
CA VAL A 131 16.67 -14.40 -26.71
C VAL A 131 17.11 -15.86 -26.76
N SER A 132 17.94 -16.20 -27.75
CA SER A 132 18.53 -17.53 -27.87
C SER A 132 19.60 -17.76 -26.80
N ALA A 133 19.96 -19.03 -26.57
CA ALA A 133 21.08 -19.39 -25.70
C ALA A 133 22.42 -18.80 -26.19
N GLN A 134 22.59 -18.64 -27.51
CA GLN A 134 23.75 -17.98 -28.09
C GLN A 134 23.81 -16.50 -27.69
N HIS A 135 22.70 -15.76 -27.85
CA HIS A 135 22.64 -14.36 -27.42
C HIS A 135 22.90 -14.20 -25.92
N GLU A 136 22.37 -15.10 -25.09
CA GLU A 136 22.62 -15.10 -23.63
C GLU A 136 24.12 -15.27 -23.32
N SER A 137 24.81 -16.19 -24.02
CA SER A 137 26.25 -16.41 -23.85
C SER A 137 27.10 -15.23 -24.32
N GLU A 138 26.76 -14.62 -25.46
CA GLU A 138 27.44 -13.40 -25.95
C GLU A 138 27.30 -12.23 -24.97
N LEU A 139 26.09 -12.03 -24.43
CA LEU A 139 25.81 -10.98 -23.45
C LEU A 139 26.52 -11.23 -22.12
N GLU A 140 26.55 -12.48 -21.64
CA GLU A 140 27.29 -12.86 -20.45
C GLU A 140 28.79 -12.57 -20.60
N GLN A 141 29.38 -12.97 -21.73
CA GLN A 141 30.80 -12.73 -22.01
C GLN A 141 31.11 -11.23 -22.08
N PHE A 142 30.25 -10.45 -22.74
CA PHE A 142 30.38 -9.00 -22.78
C PHE A 142 30.39 -8.38 -21.37
N VAL A 143 29.42 -8.75 -20.53
CA VAL A 143 29.34 -8.25 -19.14
C VAL A 143 30.56 -8.69 -18.32
N ALA A 144 31.03 -9.92 -18.48
CA ALA A 144 32.21 -10.42 -17.78
C ALA A 144 33.48 -9.62 -18.15
N ASN A 145 33.68 -9.35 -19.45
CA ASN A 145 34.81 -8.55 -19.92
C ASN A 145 34.73 -7.10 -19.41
N TYR A 146 33.55 -6.50 -19.49
CA TYR A 146 33.32 -5.13 -19.03
C TYR A 146 33.59 -4.97 -17.51
N LEU A 147 33.17 -5.96 -16.71
CA LEU A 147 33.47 -6.00 -15.28
C LEU A 147 34.98 -6.13 -14.99
N ALA A 148 35.71 -6.90 -15.80
CA ALA A 148 37.15 -7.07 -15.64
C ALA A 148 37.95 -5.80 -15.96
N GLU A 149 37.49 -5.01 -16.93
CA GLU A 149 38.14 -3.75 -17.35
C GLU A 149 37.90 -2.59 -16.36
N ARG A 150 36.95 -2.71 -15.43
CA ARG A 150 36.58 -1.71 -14.41
C ARG A 150 36.25 -0.31 -14.96
N THR A 151 35.65 -0.24 -16.15
CA THR A 151 35.25 1.03 -16.77
C THR A 151 33.87 1.47 -16.28
N ASN A 152 33.77 2.62 -15.58
CA ASN A 152 32.51 3.25 -15.16
C ASN A 152 31.52 2.35 -14.39
N ILE A 153 32.01 1.51 -13.48
CA ILE A 153 31.16 0.65 -12.63
C ILE A 153 30.76 1.42 -11.38
N GLN A 154 29.46 1.54 -11.12
CA GLN A 154 28.94 2.00 -9.83
C GLN A 154 28.59 0.78 -8.96
N GLU A 155 29.18 0.70 -7.77
CA GLU A 155 28.75 -0.25 -6.75
C GLU A 155 27.59 0.36 -5.95
N LEU A 156 26.39 -0.21 -6.10
CA LEU A 156 25.20 0.24 -5.38
C LEU A 156 24.72 -0.88 -4.47
N LYS A 157 24.80 -0.68 -3.14
CA LYS A 157 24.25 -1.59 -2.11
C LYS A 157 24.47 -3.07 -2.45
N ASN A 158 25.72 -3.43 -2.71
CA ASN A 158 26.21 -4.79 -2.98
C ASN A 158 25.99 -5.35 -4.40
N ARG A 159 25.43 -4.60 -5.36
CA ARG A 159 25.36 -5.05 -6.77
C ARG A 159 26.18 -4.16 -7.69
N HIS A 160 26.64 -4.72 -8.80
CA HIS A 160 27.32 -3.97 -9.86
C HIS A 160 26.29 -3.40 -10.82
N VAL A 161 26.38 -2.09 -11.09
CA VAL A 161 25.52 -1.36 -12.01
C VAL A 161 26.36 -0.53 -12.97
N PHE A 162 26.00 -0.55 -14.25
CA PHE A 162 26.60 0.32 -15.26
C PHE A 162 25.59 0.69 -16.34
N HIS A 163 25.84 1.83 -17.00
CA HIS A 163 24.90 2.53 -17.87
C HIS A 163 25.49 2.73 -19.28
N PHE A 164 24.65 2.69 -20.31
CA PHE A 164 24.98 3.08 -21.69
C PHE A 164 23.94 4.03 -22.27
N GLY A 165 24.34 4.85 -23.24
CA GLY A 165 23.56 5.93 -23.83
C GLY A 165 23.47 7.14 -22.90
N TYR A 166 22.78 6.99 -21.77
CA TYR A 166 22.65 8.02 -20.75
C TYR A 166 22.91 7.46 -19.34
N VAL A 167 23.57 8.25 -18.50
CA VAL A 167 23.73 7.93 -17.07
C VAL A 167 22.43 8.31 -16.38
N PHE A 168 21.89 7.40 -15.58
CA PHE A 168 20.79 7.75 -14.69
C PHE A 168 21.37 8.29 -13.39
N ASN A 169 21.12 9.56 -13.11
CA ASN A 169 21.53 10.18 -11.86
C ASN A 169 20.51 9.83 -10.76
N TYR A 170 20.89 8.94 -9.86
CA TYR A 170 20.02 8.46 -8.79
C TYR A 170 19.68 9.53 -7.74
N SER A 171 20.46 10.60 -7.62
CA SER A 171 20.11 11.72 -6.72
C SER A 171 19.14 12.70 -7.38
N GLU A 172 19.18 12.85 -8.70
CA GLU A 172 18.34 13.81 -9.42
C GLU A 172 17.14 13.16 -10.13
N ASN A 173 17.05 11.83 -10.11
CA ASN A 173 16.06 11.03 -10.83
C ASN A 173 15.93 11.42 -12.31
N ASN A 174 17.03 11.83 -12.94
CA ASN A 174 17.09 12.22 -14.33
C ASN A 174 18.06 11.32 -15.13
N ALA A 175 17.98 11.41 -16.45
CA ALA A 175 18.85 10.70 -17.38
C ALA A 175 19.40 11.67 -18.42
N THR A 176 20.08 12.73 -17.97
CA THR A 176 20.55 13.82 -18.84
C THR A 176 22.02 13.69 -19.23
N ASP A 177 22.84 13.04 -18.41
CA ASP A 177 24.28 12.98 -18.62
C ASP A 177 24.66 11.88 -19.62
N GLU A 178 25.66 12.15 -20.47
CA GLU A 178 26.12 11.18 -21.48
C GLU A 178 26.81 9.98 -20.81
N ALA A 179 26.40 8.76 -21.19
CA ALA A 179 27.09 7.52 -20.85
C ALA A 179 27.89 7.00 -22.06
N PRO A 180 28.71 5.95 -21.90
CA PRO A 180 29.31 5.28 -23.04
C PRO A 180 28.25 4.91 -24.10
N GLN A 181 28.62 5.05 -25.37
CA GLN A 181 27.75 4.73 -26.49
C GLN A 181 27.22 3.30 -26.37
N ILE A 182 25.97 3.10 -26.80
CA ILE A 182 25.33 1.79 -26.78
C ILE A 182 26.15 0.82 -27.64
N PRO A 183 26.73 -0.25 -27.06
CA PRO A 183 27.51 -1.21 -27.82
C PRO A 183 26.64 -1.98 -28.84
N PRO A 184 27.20 -2.40 -29.99
CA PRO A 184 26.45 -3.09 -31.05
C PRO A 184 25.69 -4.34 -30.59
N ILE A 185 26.19 -5.03 -29.55
CA ILE A 185 25.52 -6.20 -28.99
C ILE A 185 24.14 -5.85 -28.42
N PHE A 186 23.97 -4.70 -27.78
CA PHE A 186 22.67 -4.27 -27.28
C PHE A 186 21.79 -3.71 -28.39
N ASP A 187 22.36 -3.06 -29.41
CA ASP A 187 21.58 -2.63 -30.58
C ASP A 187 20.89 -3.79 -31.29
N ARG A 188 21.54 -4.96 -31.37
CA ARG A 188 20.91 -6.20 -31.86
C ARG A 188 19.69 -6.57 -31.03
N ILE A 189 19.79 -6.50 -29.71
CA ILE A 189 18.66 -6.79 -28.81
C ILE A 189 17.55 -5.73 -28.95
N ILE A 190 17.90 -4.45 -29.07
CA ILE A 190 16.94 -3.38 -29.31
C ILE A 190 16.17 -3.62 -30.62
N ASN A 191 16.84 -4.06 -31.69
CA ASN A 191 16.17 -4.41 -32.94
C ASN A 191 15.15 -5.56 -32.77
N ILE A 192 15.47 -6.56 -31.95
CA ILE A 192 14.54 -7.66 -31.62
C ILE A 192 13.35 -7.11 -30.82
N ILE A 193 13.57 -6.20 -29.87
CA ILE A 193 12.52 -5.51 -29.11
C ILE A 193 11.60 -4.73 -30.06
N CYS A 194 12.17 -3.87 -30.91
CA CYS A 194 11.42 -3.07 -31.88
C CYS A 194 10.58 -3.93 -32.83
N SER A 195 11.08 -5.11 -33.21
CA SER A 195 10.35 -6.04 -34.08
C SER A 195 9.21 -6.76 -33.37
N ASN A 196 9.35 -7.06 -32.08
CA ASN A 196 8.35 -7.82 -31.30
C ASN A 196 7.26 -6.95 -30.66
N PHE A 197 7.58 -5.68 -30.39
CA PHE A 197 6.70 -4.74 -29.68
C PHE A 197 6.29 -3.53 -30.54
N ASP A 198 6.59 -3.55 -31.83
CA ASP A 198 6.22 -2.53 -32.82
C ASP A 198 6.66 -1.09 -32.45
N CYS A 199 7.87 -0.95 -31.90
CA CYS A 199 8.46 0.34 -31.52
C CYS A 199 9.56 0.78 -32.49
N GLN A 200 9.28 0.75 -33.80
CA GLN A 200 10.29 1.06 -34.84
C GLN A 200 10.58 2.55 -35.04
N SER A 201 9.71 3.46 -34.59
CA SER A 201 9.97 4.90 -34.68
C SER A 201 11.17 5.30 -33.83
N ALA A 202 12.00 6.22 -34.33
CA ALA A 202 13.18 6.72 -33.63
C ALA A 202 12.87 7.23 -32.21
N ASP A 203 11.70 7.84 -32.01
CA ASP A 203 11.28 8.41 -30.72
C ASP A 203 10.83 7.36 -29.69
N MET A 204 10.53 6.13 -30.12
CA MET A 204 10.14 5.03 -29.22
C MET A 204 11.25 4.01 -29.00
N ARG A 205 12.35 4.11 -29.76
CA ARG A 205 13.49 3.21 -29.66
C ARG A 205 14.23 3.44 -28.34
N PRO A 206 14.47 2.39 -27.52
CA PRO A 206 15.29 2.52 -26.33
C PRO A 206 16.66 3.11 -26.63
N ASN A 207 17.04 4.11 -25.86
CA ASN A 207 18.30 4.86 -26.00
C ASN A 207 19.07 4.97 -24.68
N GLN A 208 18.58 4.32 -23.61
CA GLN A 208 19.26 4.19 -22.32
C GLN A 208 19.21 2.73 -21.88
N ILE A 209 20.37 2.22 -21.44
CA ILE A 209 20.52 0.84 -20.97
C ILE A 209 21.14 0.82 -19.58
N THR A 210 20.55 0.04 -18.68
CA THR A 210 21.13 -0.25 -17.36
C THR A 210 21.35 -1.76 -17.22
N VAL A 211 22.59 -2.15 -16.94
CA VAL A 211 22.93 -3.54 -16.63
C VAL A 211 23.04 -3.69 -15.12
N ASN A 212 22.38 -4.68 -14.55
CA ASN A 212 22.47 -5.06 -13.14
C ASN A 212 22.94 -6.51 -13.02
N VAL A 213 23.94 -6.75 -12.17
CA VAL A 213 24.44 -8.10 -11.85
C VAL A 213 24.13 -8.40 -10.39
N TYR A 214 23.39 -9.47 -10.15
CA TYR A 214 22.95 -9.91 -8.82
C TYR A 214 23.59 -11.24 -8.46
N GLU A 215 24.22 -11.30 -7.29
CA GLU A 215 24.64 -12.54 -6.65
C GLU A 215 23.53 -13.11 -5.75
N PRO A 216 23.56 -14.42 -5.42
CA PRO A 216 22.56 -15.04 -4.53
C PRO A 216 22.38 -14.30 -3.21
N GLY A 217 21.13 -13.95 -2.89
CA GLY A 217 20.80 -13.14 -1.72
C GLY A 217 20.59 -11.65 -2.03
N GLN A 218 21.18 -11.13 -3.11
CA GLN A 218 21.08 -9.72 -3.47
C GLN A 218 19.73 -9.41 -4.13
N GLY A 219 19.35 -8.13 -4.08
CA GLY A 219 18.09 -7.63 -4.59
C GLY A 219 18.14 -6.16 -4.96
N ILE A 220 16.99 -5.63 -5.34
CA ILE A 220 16.74 -4.19 -5.52
C ILE A 220 15.44 -3.85 -4.77
N PRO A 221 15.45 -2.85 -3.87
CA PRO A 221 14.25 -2.47 -3.14
C PRO A 221 13.13 -2.03 -4.08
N LEU A 222 11.90 -2.08 -3.58
CA LEU A 222 10.72 -1.63 -4.32
C LEU A 222 10.83 -0.15 -4.68
N HIS A 223 10.90 0.15 -5.98
CA HIS A 223 11.01 1.51 -6.52
C HIS A 223 10.11 1.68 -7.75
N LEU A 224 9.92 2.94 -8.17
CA LEU A 224 9.19 3.30 -9.37
C LEU A 224 10.17 4.03 -10.29
N ASP A 225 10.21 3.65 -11.57
CA ASP A 225 11.05 4.34 -12.54
C ASP A 225 10.52 5.75 -12.79
N ALA A 226 11.42 6.74 -12.74
CA ALA A 226 11.07 8.16 -12.81
C ALA A 226 10.18 8.46 -14.02
N HIS A 227 9.08 9.16 -13.80
CA HIS A 227 8.16 9.56 -14.87
C HIS A 227 8.78 10.65 -15.71
N SER A 228 9.56 11.55 -15.09
CA SER A 228 10.26 12.64 -15.74
C SER A 228 11.41 12.17 -16.64
N ALA A 229 12.11 11.08 -16.27
CA ALA A 229 13.29 10.61 -16.99
C ALA A 229 12.98 9.69 -18.18
N PHE A 230 11.92 8.88 -18.08
CA PHE A 230 11.70 7.80 -19.05
C PHE A 230 10.28 7.77 -19.63
N GLU A 231 10.17 7.38 -20.88
CA GLU A 231 8.91 7.03 -21.52
C GLU A 231 8.40 5.65 -21.08
N GLU A 232 7.25 5.23 -21.63
CA GLU A 232 6.87 3.83 -21.69
C GLU A 232 6.97 3.34 -23.14
N PRO A 233 7.13 2.02 -23.40
CA PRO A 233 7.34 0.94 -22.43
C PRO A 233 8.75 0.92 -21.82
N ILE A 234 8.89 0.30 -20.66
CA ILE A 234 10.20 -0.08 -20.09
C ILE A 234 10.39 -1.59 -20.25
N TYR A 235 11.54 -2.00 -20.77
CA TYR A 235 11.84 -3.41 -20.98
C TYR A 235 12.95 -3.91 -20.06
N SER A 236 12.87 -5.13 -19.57
CA SER A 236 13.95 -5.75 -18.78
C SER A 236 14.18 -7.20 -19.20
N LEU A 237 15.36 -7.46 -19.78
CA LEU A 237 15.81 -8.78 -20.19
C LEU A 237 16.46 -9.50 -19.00
N SER A 238 16.02 -10.73 -18.71
CA SER A 238 16.57 -11.57 -17.63
C SER A 238 17.48 -12.65 -18.20
N LEU A 239 18.69 -12.81 -17.68
CA LEU A 239 19.70 -13.77 -18.15
C LEU A 239 20.25 -14.62 -17.00
N LEU A 240 20.81 -15.78 -17.35
CA LEU A 240 21.49 -16.78 -16.52
C LEU A 240 20.57 -17.56 -15.58
N SER A 241 19.76 -16.88 -14.78
CA SER A 241 18.89 -17.51 -13.81
C SER A 241 17.56 -16.78 -13.62
N ASP A 242 16.58 -17.55 -13.17
CA ASP A 242 15.23 -17.11 -12.87
C ASP A 242 15.20 -16.25 -11.60
N VAL A 243 14.21 -15.37 -11.50
CA VAL A 243 13.93 -14.61 -10.27
C VAL A 243 12.44 -14.33 -10.12
N VAL A 244 11.98 -14.07 -8.91
CA VAL A 244 10.65 -13.49 -8.67
C VAL A 244 10.78 -11.98 -8.39
N MET A 245 10.11 -11.18 -9.21
CA MET A 245 9.98 -9.73 -9.04
C MET A 245 8.66 -9.42 -8.35
N GLU A 246 8.72 -8.58 -7.31
CA GLU A 246 7.56 -8.13 -6.56
C GLU A 246 7.06 -6.79 -7.08
N PHE A 247 5.74 -6.63 -7.11
CA PHE A 247 5.03 -5.42 -7.46
C PHE A 247 4.13 -4.98 -6.31
N ARG A 248 4.09 -3.68 -6.04
CA ARG A 248 3.24 -3.09 -5.00
C ARG A 248 2.58 -1.83 -5.53
N ASP A 249 1.25 -1.77 -5.45
CA ASP A 249 0.47 -0.61 -5.88
C ASP A 249 0.73 0.59 -4.96
N CYS A 250 1.10 1.74 -5.54
CA CYS A 250 1.32 2.98 -4.78
C CYS A 250 0.03 3.54 -4.17
N ALA A 251 -1.15 3.27 -4.73
CA ALA A 251 -2.43 3.71 -4.17
C ALA A 251 -2.86 2.87 -2.96
N ASN A 252 -2.47 1.60 -2.94
CA ASN A 252 -2.82 0.66 -1.88
C ASN A 252 -1.72 -0.38 -1.70
N SER A 253 -0.87 -0.18 -0.71
CA SER A 253 0.30 -1.04 -0.43
C SER A 253 -0.05 -2.47 -0.02
N ALA A 254 -1.33 -2.75 0.30
CA ALA A 254 -1.83 -4.09 0.52
C ALA A 254 -2.06 -4.87 -0.79
N ARG A 255 -2.25 -4.17 -1.93
CA ARG A 255 -2.31 -4.81 -3.25
C ARG A 255 -0.89 -5.13 -3.71
N ARG A 256 -0.56 -6.42 -3.67
CA ARG A 256 0.74 -6.99 -4.03
C ARG A 256 0.56 -7.96 -5.18
N ALA A 257 1.55 -8.06 -6.04
CA ALA A 257 1.65 -9.09 -7.06
C ALA A 257 3.09 -9.55 -7.20
N SER A 258 3.30 -10.82 -7.54
CA SER A 258 4.63 -11.40 -7.71
C SER A 258 4.71 -12.03 -9.09
N ALA A 259 5.72 -11.68 -9.87
CA ALA A 259 5.93 -12.18 -11.22
C ALA A 259 7.21 -13.04 -11.28
N HIS A 260 7.07 -14.26 -11.81
CA HIS A 260 8.24 -15.08 -12.14
C HIS A 260 8.84 -14.60 -13.46
N LEU A 261 10.13 -14.33 -13.45
CA LEU A 261 10.92 -13.90 -14.61
C LEU A 261 11.91 -15.03 -14.94
N PRO A 262 11.58 -15.92 -15.90
CA PRO A 262 12.50 -16.95 -16.36
C PRO A 262 13.77 -16.36 -16.98
N ARG A 263 14.88 -17.10 -16.97
CA ARG A 263 16.04 -16.74 -17.81
C ARG A 263 15.65 -16.67 -19.30
N ARG A 264 16.36 -15.84 -20.06
CA ARG A 264 16.09 -15.50 -21.47
C ARG A 264 14.72 -14.88 -21.74
N SER A 265 13.98 -14.48 -20.71
CA SER A 265 12.70 -13.79 -20.88
C SER A 265 12.88 -12.27 -20.88
N ILE A 266 11.97 -11.57 -21.56
CA ILE A 266 11.85 -10.12 -21.46
C ILE A 266 10.55 -9.72 -20.76
N LEU A 267 10.69 -8.81 -19.82
CA LEU A 267 9.61 -8.11 -19.15
C LEU A 267 9.32 -6.80 -19.89
N SER A 268 8.05 -6.45 -20.08
CA SER A 268 7.60 -5.15 -20.59
C SER A 268 6.62 -4.51 -19.61
N LEU A 269 6.89 -3.25 -19.26
CA LEU A 269 6.09 -2.44 -18.35
C LEU A 269 5.41 -1.30 -19.13
N CYS A 270 4.07 -1.33 -19.20
CA CYS A 270 3.24 -0.30 -19.82
C CYS A 270 2.09 0.14 -18.88
N GLY A 271 1.61 1.37 -19.01
CA GLY A 271 0.44 1.87 -18.30
C GLY A 271 0.56 1.77 -16.78
N ASP A 272 -0.45 1.16 -16.14
CA ASP A 272 -0.55 1.04 -14.69
C ASP A 272 0.71 0.45 -14.04
N VAL A 273 1.29 -0.61 -14.61
CA VAL A 273 2.45 -1.26 -13.99
C VAL A 273 3.71 -0.39 -14.06
N ARG A 274 3.84 0.48 -15.08
CA ARG A 274 4.99 1.37 -15.25
C ARG A 274 4.90 2.63 -14.41
N TYR A 275 3.70 3.19 -14.23
CA TYR A 275 3.52 4.52 -13.62
C TYR A 275 2.94 4.47 -12.20
N ARG A 276 2.44 3.33 -11.74
CA ARG A 276 1.72 3.24 -10.46
C ARG A 276 2.20 2.11 -9.55
N HIS A 277 2.90 1.12 -10.09
CA HIS A 277 3.39 -0.01 -9.30
C HIS A 277 4.88 0.13 -9.03
N LYS A 278 5.25 0.13 -7.75
CA LYS A 278 6.65 -0.08 -7.38
C LYS A 278 7.02 -1.51 -7.69
N HIS A 279 8.19 -1.72 -8.27
CA HIS A 279 8.70 -3.04 -8.59
C HIS A 279 10.08 -3.24 -7.95
N GLY A 280 10.46 -4.49 -7.68
CA GLY A 280 11.73 -4.79 -7.04
C GLY A 280 11.97 -6.28 -6.87
N ILE A 281 13.21 -6.62 -6.52
CA ILE A 281 13.64 -7.99 -6.23
C ILE A 281 14.05 -8.01 -4.76
N LEU A 282 13.29 -8.67 -3.89
CA LEU A 282 13.59 -8.67 -2.46
C LEU A 282 14.94 -9.34 -2.15
N THR A 283 15.65 -8.91 -1.13
CA THR A 283 16.92 -9.51 -0.67
C THR A 283 16.64 -10.84 0.04
N ARG A 284 16.80 -11.98 -0.65
CA ARG A 284 16.58 -13.33 -0.12
C ARG A 284 17.34 -14.39 -0.92
N GLN A 285 17.62 -15.53 -0.29
CA GLN A 285 18.34 -16.65 -0.91
C GLN A 285 17.45 -17.55 -1.76
N TYR A 286 16.14 -17.54 -1.49
CA TYR A 286 15.15 -18.36 -2.17
C TYR A 286 13.92 -17.51 -2.51
N ASP A 287 13.36 -17.72 -3.71
CA ASP A 287 12.07 -17.18 -4.11
C ASP A 287 10.98 -18.27 -3.98
N VAL A 288 9.72 -17.85 -3.84
CA VAL A 288 8.56 -18.74 -3.98
C VAL A 288 7.91 -18.45 -5.32
N HIS A 289 7.85 -19.46 -6.19
CA HIS A 289 7.25 -19.31 -7.51
C HIS A 289 5.74 -18.99 -7.37
N PRO A 290 5.24 -17.89 -7.96
CA PRO A 290 3.88 -17.41 -7.71
C PRO A 290 2.78 -18.42 -8.05
N SER A 291 2.85 -19.09 -9.22
CA SER A 291 1.81 -20.06 -9.63
C SER A 291 1.96 -21.45 -9.03
N SER A 292 3.19 -21.94 -8.87
CA SER A 292 3.44 -23.32 -8.44
C SER A 292 3.75 -23.45 -6.94
N ASN A 293 3.96 -22.35 -6.23
CA ASN A 293 4.45 -22.30 -4.83
C ASN A 293 5.77 -23.06 -4.59
N ARG A 294 6.53 -23.35 -5.66
CA ARG A 294 7.82 -24.04 -5.58
C ARG A 294 8.90 -23.10 -5.09
N LEU A 295 9.82 -23.61 -4.28
CA LEU A 295 10.98 -22.85 -3.84
C LEU A 295 12.02 -22.81 -4.96
N LEU A 296 12.48 -21.62 -5.34
CA LEU A 296 13.51 -21.39 -6.35
C LEU A 296 14.77 -20.88 -5.65
N LYS A 297 15.86 -21.64 -5.71
CA LYS A 297 17.15 -21.18 -5.19
C LYS A 297 17.73 -20.11 -6.11
N ARG A 298 18.09 -18.95 -5.56
CA ARG A 298 18.72 -17.90 -6.34
C ARG A 298 20.13 -18.30 -6.78
N GLN A 299 20.44 -17.99 -8.02
CA GLN A 299 21.75 -18.11 -8.62
C GLN A 299 22.19 -16.71 -9.11
N ARG A 300 23.41 -16.62 -9.65
CA ARG A 300 23.87 -15.39 -10.28
C ARG A 300 22.94 -15.02 -11.43
N ARG A 301 22.49 -13.77 -11.46
CA ARG A 301 21.54 -13.25 -12.45
C ARG A 301 22.06 -11.95 -13.05
N ILE A 302 21.88 -11.79 -14.35
CA ILE A 302 22.09 -10.51 -15.03
C ILE A 302 20.72 -10.01 -15.52
N SER A 303 20.43 -8.72 -15.32
CA SER A 303 19.36 -8.07 -16.07
C SER A 303 19.82 -6.84 -16.81
N ILE A 304 19.28 -6.68 -18.00
CA ILE A 304 19.54 -5.54 -18.89
C ILE A 304 18.21 -4.83 -19.09
N THR A 305 18.09 -3.63 -18.53
CA THR A 305 16.90 -2.79 -18.64
C THR A 305 17.09 -1.77 -19.75
N PHE A 306 16.13 -1.69 -20.66
CA PHE A 306 16.11 -0.80 -21.82
C PHE A 306 15.00 0.23 -21.63
N ARG A 307 15.34 1.51 -21.77
CA ARG A 307 14.43 2.63 -21.60
C ARG A 307 14.62 3.65 -22.72
N THR A 308 13.58 4.44 -22.95
CA THR A 308 13.64 5.61 -23.81
C THR A 308 13.63 6.84 -22.94
N VAL A 309 14.67 7.67 -23.01
CA VAL A 309 14.78 8.93 -22.26
C VAL A 309 13.71 9.89 -22.74
N ARG A 310 12.94 10.39 -21.79
CA ARG A 310 11.89 11.38 -22.00
C ARG A 310 12.54 12.76 -22.22
N ARG A 311 12.13 13.44 -23.29
CA ARG A 311 12.63 14.78 -23.67
C ARG A 311 11.66 15.91 -23.35
N VAL A 312 10.39 15.58 -23.09
CA VAL A 312 9.32 16.54 -22.82
C VAL A 312 8.70 16.27 -21.45
N PRO A 313 8.13 17.27 -20.77
CA PRO A 313 7.43 17.09 -19.51
C PRO A 313 6.39 15.95 -19.52
N CYS A 314 6.42 15.08 -18.51
CA CYS A 314 5.53 13.92 -18.44
C CYS A 314 4.04 14.35 -18.32
N GLN A 315 3.18 13.75 -19.14
CA GLN A 315 1.74 13.99 -19.18
C GLN A 315 0.90 12.74 -18.86
N CYS A 316 1.47 11.74 -18.18
CA CYS A 316 0.75 10.51 -17.84
C CYS A 316 -0.52 10.79 -17.02
N PRO A 317 -1.56 9.93 -17.03
CA PRO A 317 -2.77 10.17 -16.23
C PRO A 317 -2.54 10.02 -14.71
N TYR A 318 -1.41 9.42 -14.31
CA TYR A 318 -1.02 9.09 -12.94
C TYR A 318 -0.35 10.28 -12.22
N VAL A 319 -1.07 11.38 -12.06
CA VAL A 319 -0.53 12.65 -11.54
C VAL A 319 0.07 12.46 -10.14
N GLU A 320 -0.64 11.75 -9.26
CA GLU A 320 -0.32 11.59 -7.84
C GLU A 320 1.00 10.84 -7.59
N PHE A 321 1.47 10.07 -8.58
CA PHE A 321 2.70 9.27 -8.50
C PHE A 321 3.84 9.84 -9.34
N CYS A 322 3.55 10.89 -10.11
CA CYS A 322 4.48 11.51 -11.03
C CYS A 322 5.44 12.43 -10.28
N ASP A 323 6.74 12.24 -10.50
CA ASP A 323 7.82 13.09 -9.97
C ASP A 323 7.92 14.46 -10.68
N TRP A 324 7.18 14.67 -11.77
CA TRP A 324 7.08 15.96 -12.45
C TRP A 324 5.98 16.84 -11.81
N ASP A 325 6.37 18.02 -11.30
CA ASP A 325 5.50 18.94 -10.53
C ASP A 325 4.26 19.47 -11.30
N ARG A 326 4.24 19.37 -12.64
CA ARG A 326 3.15 19.88 -13.52
C ARG A 326 2.70 21.29 -13.13
N ALA A 327 3.65 22.21 -13.02
CA ALA A 327 3.43 23.59 -12.60
C ALA A 327 2.80 23.72 -11.20
N GLY A 328 3.17 22.86 -10.26
CA GLY A 328 2.70 22.93 -8.88
C GLY A 328 1.35 22.25 -8.64
N ARG A 329 0.90 21.36 -9.53
CA ARG A 329 -0.44 20.74 -9.42
C ARG A 329 -0.61 19.94 -8.13
N LEU A 330 0.46 19.35 -7.62
CA LEU A 330 0.49 18.65 -6.32
C LEU A 330 1.28 19.42 -5.27
N ARG A 331 1.59 20.70 -5.50
CA ARG A 331 2.23 21.54 -4.50
C ARG A 331 1.32 21.69 -3.29
N ILE A 332 1.91 21.78 -2.10
CA ILE A 332 1.17 22.15 -0.90
C ILE A 332 0.68 23.59 -1.11
N PRO A 333 -0.64 23.83 -1.08
CA PRO A 333 -1.18 25.15 -1.41
C PRO A 333 -0.78 26.17 -0.35
N SER A 334 -0.53 27.39 -0.80
CA SER A 334 -0.20 28.53 0.07
C SER A 334 -1.19 29.68 -0.08
N GLY A 335 -1.96 29.71 -1.16
CA GLY A 335 -2.93 30.75 -1.47
C GLY A 335 -4.39 30.31 -1.33
N GLU A 336 -5.29 31.17 -1.79
CA GLU A 336 -6.73 30.87 -1.79
C GLU A 336 -7.15 30.00 -2.95
N CYS A 337 -6.67 30.34 -4.15
CA CYS A 337 -7.15 29.76 -5.39
C CYS A 337 -6.70 28.31 -5.53
N ASP A 338 -5.42 28.05 -5.27
CA ASP A 338 -4.81 26.72 -5.21
C ASP A 338 -5.43 25.87 -4.09
N GLY A 339 -5.59 26.43 -2.89
CA GLY A 339 -6.23 25.73 -1.78
C GLY A 339 -7.67 25.30 -2.09
N ARG A 340 -8.49 26.21 -2.62
CA ARG A 340 -9.85 25.90 -3.08
C ARG A 340 -9.88 24.85 -4.17
N GLN A 341 -8.98 24.93 -5.16
CA GLN A 341 -8.92 23.96 -6.25
C GLN A 341 -8.55 22.56 -5.75
N LEU A 342 -7.58 22.47 -4.83
CA LEU A 342 -7.18 21.22 -4.22
C LEU A 342 -8.34 20.58 -3.44
N GLU A 343 -9.02 21.36 -2.61
CA GLU A 343 -10.17 20.89 -1.81
C GLU A 343 -11.35 20.47 -2.69
N GLN A 344 -11.63 21.22 -3.76
CA GLN A 344 -12.65 20.83 -4.72
C GLN A 344 -12.35 19.45 -5.35
N GLN A 345 -11.08 19.19 -5.65
CA GLN A 345 -10.65 17.98 -6.35
C GLN A 345 -10.50 16.78 -5.41
N TYR A 346 -9.88 16.96 -4.24
CA TYR A 346 -9.50 15.90 -3.31
C TYR A 346 -10.34 15.87 -2.02
N VAL A 347 -11.36 16.74 -1.88
CA VAL A 347 -12.31 16.69 -0.75
C VAL A 347 -13.72 16.62 -1.29
N ALA A 348 -14.25 17.70 -1.87
CA ALA A 348 -15.67 17.81 -2.22
C ALA A 348 -16.09 16.75 -3.25
N LYS A 349 -15.40 16.65 -4.40
CA LYS A 349 -15.69 15.62 -5.42
C LYS A 349 -15.50 14.20 -4.88
N VAL A 350 -14.52 14.01 -4.00
CA VAL A 350 -14.20 12.68 -3.46
C VAL A 350 -15.30 12.22 -2.51
N TYR A 351 -15.68 13.04 -1.53
CA TYR A 351 -16.74 12.69 -0.57
C TYR A 351 -18.10 12.52 -1.25
N ASP A 352 -18.41 13.31 -2.28
CA ASP A 352 -19.63 13.12 -3.06
C ASP A 352 -19.62 11.79 -3.83
N ALA A 353 -18.46 11.41 -4.42
CA ALA A 353 -18.31 10.16 -5.15
C ALA A 353 -18.28 8.91 -4.24
N ILE A 354 -17.69 8.99 -3.05
CA ILE A 354 -17.57 7.85 -2.12
C ILE A 354 -18.74 7.76 -1.13
N ALA A 355 -19.72 8.68 -1.20
CA ALA A 355 -20.82 8.79 -0.22
C ALA A 355 -21.51 7.44 0.11
N PRO A 356 -21.87 6.58 -0.87
CA PRO A 356 -22.49 5.29 -0.57
C PRO A 356 -21.57 4.38 0.27
N HIS A 357 -20.29 4.26 -0.09
CA HIS A 357 -19.34 3.41 0.64
C HIS A 357 -18.93 4.02 1.99
N PHE A 358 -18.88 5.36 2.08
CA PHE A 358 -18.66 6.06 3.34
C PHE A 358 -19.77 5.71 4.33
N ASP A 359 -21.02 5.68 3.88
CA ASP A 359 -22.16 5.40 4.74
C ASP A 359 -22.11 4.01 5.39
N LEU A 360 -21.72 2.99 4.63
CA LEU A 360 -21.57 1.62 5.11
C LEU A 360 -20.48 1.50 6.18
N THR A 361 -19.38 2.23 6.01
CA THR A 361 -18.14 2.02 6.78
C THR A 361 -17.93 3.00 7.94
N ARG A 362 -18.78 4.02 8.09
CA ARG A 362 -18.60 5.12 9.07
C ARG A 362 -19.87 5.40 9.90
N HIS A 363 -20.32 4.39 10.64
CA HIS A 363 -21.48 4.48 11.53
C HIS A 363 -21.15 4.69 13.02
N SER A 364 -19.91 4.38 13.46
CA SER A 364 -19.53 4.51 14.87
C SER A 364 -19.40 5.98 15.31
N ASN A 365 -19.91 6.28 16.50
CA ASN A 365 -19.82 7.60 17.11
C ASN A 365 -18.55 7.73 17.96
N TRP A 366 -17.81 8.82 17.78
CA TRP A 366 -16.66 9.17 18.60
C TRP A 366 -17.09 9.46 20.04
N ARG A 367 -16.31 8.97 21.03
CA ARG A 367 -16.66 9.08 22.46
C ARG A 367 -16.72 10.53 22.91
N CYS A 368 -15.73 11.33 22.52
CA CYS A 368 -15.71 12.76 22.80
C CYS A 368 -16.97 13.50 22.30
N ALA A 369 -17.41 13.20 21.07
CA ALA A 369 -18.61 13.82 20.50
C ALA A 369 -19.88 13.43 21.27
N VAL A 370 -20.05 12.15 21.61
CA VAL A 370 -21.22 11.72 22.40
C VAL A 370 -21.23 12.37 23.79
N ALA A 371 -20.08 12.43 24.46
CA ALA A 371 -19.95 13.10 25.76
C ALA A 371 -20.28 14.60 25.68
N PHE A 372 -19.82 15.28 24.62
CA PHE A 372 -20.16 16.68 24.38
C PHE A 372 -21.67 16.88 24.20
N LEU A 373 -22.31 16.08 23.33
CA LEU A 373 -23.76 16.14 23.11
C LEU A 373 -24.55 15.92 24.39
N ALA A 374 -24.14 14.95 25.23
CA ALA A 374 -24.78 14.67 26.51
C ALA A 374 -24.61 15.78 27.55
N SER A 375 -23.58 16.64 27.40
CA SER A 375 -23.34 17.77 28.30
C SER A 375 -24.19 19.01 27.97
N LEU A 376 -24.87 19.02 26.83
CA LEU A 376 -25.70 20.16 26.41
C LEU A 376 -27.07 20.15 27.11
N PRO A 377 -27.64 21.33 27.44
CA PRO A 377 -28.96 21.41 28.05
C PRO A 377 -30.06 20.79 27.16
N ARG A 378 -31.09 20.24 27.81
CA ARG A 378 -32.28 19.72 27.13
C ARG A 378 -32.91 20.84 26.27
N GLY A 379 -33.23 20.52 25.02
CA GLY A 379 -33.83 21.45 24.06
C GLY A 379 -32.84 22.39 23.36
N ALA A 380 -31.56 22.36 23.70
CA ALA A 380 -30.55 23.20 23.06
C ALA A 380 -30.48 22.94 21.55
N SER A 381 -30.28 24.01 20.79
CA SER A 381 -30.10 24.01 19.36
C SER A 381 -28.64 23.71 18.99
N LEU A 382 -28.44 22.74 18.08
CA LEU A 382 -27.13 22.28 17.66
C LEU A 382 -27.00 22.33 16.14
N LEU A 383 -25.86 22.84 15.66
CA LEU A 383 -25.43 22.71 14.27
C LEU A 383 -24.28 21.72 14.12
N ASP A 384 -24.43 20.70 13.26
CA ASP A 384 -23.36 19.80 12.82
C ASP A 384 -22.82 20.25 11.46
N VAL A 385 -21.63 20.86 11.44
CA VAL A 385 -20.99 21.38 10.22
C VAL A 385 -20.05 20.31 9.66
N GLY A 386 -20.31 19.88 8.42
CA GLY A 386 -19.73 18.67 7.84
C GLY A 386 -20.37 17.40 8.42
N CYS A 387 -21.71 17.38 8.49
CA CYS A 387 -22.47 16.33 9.16
C CYS A 387 -22.36 14.94 8.48
N GLY A 388 -21.83 14.88 7.26
CA GLY A 388 -21.68 13.66 6.48
C GLY A 388 -23.00 12.90 6.35
N ASN A 389 -22.97 11.63 6.74
CA ASN A 389 -24.15 10.75 6.72
C ASN A 389 -25.12 10.94 7.91
N GLY A 390 -24.94 12.01 8.69
CA GLY A 390 -25.87 12.43 9.73
C GLY A 390 -25.83 11.61 11.02
N LYS A 391 -24.74 10.87 11.27
CA LYS A 391 -24.66 9.96 12.43
C LYS A 391 -24.90 10.64 13.79
N TYR A 392 -24.55 11.92 13.95
CA TYR A 392 -24.82 12.70 15.16
C TYR A 392 -26.21 13.34 15.16
N LEU A 393 -26.70 13.72 13.98
CA LEU A 393 -28.06 14.22 13.81
C LEU A 393 -29.10 13.16 14.18
N LEU A 394 -28.83 11.89 13.85
CA LEU A 394 -29.69 10.74 14.15
C LEU A 394 -29.48 10.17 15.55
N HIS A 395 -28.53 10.71 16.33
CA HIS A 395 -28.32 10.27 17.70
C HIS A 395 -29.57 10.55 18.55
N SER A 396 -29.95 9.63 19.44
CA SER A 396 -31.13 9.83 20.29
C SER A 396 -30.76 10.70 21.49
N ASP A 397 -31.06 11.99 21.40
CA ASP A 397 -30.91 12.97 22.47
C ASP A 397 -32.08 13.95 22.44
N ALA A 398 -32.08 14.91 23.37
CA ALA A 398 -33.15 15.90 23.50
C ALA A 398 -32.78 17.26 22.87
N LEU A 399 -31.92 17.26 21.85
CA LEU A 399 -31.45 18.48 21.18
C LEU A 399 -32.27 18.77 19.91
N THR A 400 -32.33 20.05 19.53
CA THR A 400 -32.88 20.47 18.24
C THR A 400 -31.74 20.57 17.23
N LYS A 401 -31.63 19.59 16.35
CA LYS A 401 -30.42 19.39 15.51
C LYS A 401 -30.63 19.81 14.06
N PHE A 402 -29.63 20.51 13.54
CA PHE A 402 -29.49 20.92 12.14
C PHE A 402 -28.10 20.51 11.67
N GLY A 403 -27.94 20.24 10.37
CA GLY A 403 -26.63 19.92 9.82
C GLY A 403 -26.42 20.45 8.43
N CYS A 404 -25.16 20.62 8.07
CA CYS A 404 -24.77 20.94 6.70
C CYS A 404 -23.54 20.16 6.27
N ASP A 405 -23.41 19.94 4.97
CA ASP A 405 -22.24 19.30 4.36
C ASP A 405 -22.05 19.85 2.94
N ILE A 406 -20.82 19.79 2.43
CA ILE A 406 -20.52 20.16 1.04
C ILE A 406 -20.97 19.06 0.05
N SER A 407 -21.12 17.83 0.53
CA SER A 407 -21.52 16.65 -0.25
C SER A 407 -23.04 16.49 -0.30
N CYS A 408 -23.63 16.84 -1.44
CA CYS A 408 -25.04 16.64 -1.71
C CYS A 408 -25.45 15.16 -1.59
N ASN A 409 -24.58 14.22 -1.99
CA ASN A 409 -24.89 12.79 -1.87
C ASN A 409 -24.95 12.31 -0.41
N LEU A 410 -24.07 12.82 0.47
CA LEU A 410 -24.15 12.51 1.90
C LEU A 410 -25.42 13.09 2.53
N LEU A 411 -25.81 14.32 2.17
CA LEU A 411 -27.05 14.93 2.65
C LEU A 411 -28.31 14.18 2.19
N ARG A 412 -28.32 13.65 0.96
CA ARG A 412 -29.40 12.78 0.46
C ARG A 412 -29.52 11.51 1.30
N ILE A 413 -28.39 10.91 1.69
CA ILE A 413 -28.37 9.74 2.58
C ILE A 413 -28.94 10.11 3.95
N THR A 414 -28.48 11.21 4.55
CA THR A 414 -28.98 11.72 5.83
C THR A 414 -30.49 11.98 5.83
N THR A 415 -31.00 12.58 4.75
CA THR A 415 -32.43 12.83 4.56
C THR A 415 -33.23 11.53 4.50
N ARG A 416 -32.75 10.53 3.75
CA ARG A 416 -33.38 9.20 3.66
C ARG A 416 -33.37 8.45 4.99
N LYS A 417 -32.41 8.74 5.87
CA LYS A 417 -32.34 8.18 7.23
C LYS A 417 -33.25 8.88 8.24
N GLY A 418 -33.98 9.92 7.83
CA GLY A 418 -35.01 10.57 8.64
C GLY A 418 -34.62 11.92 9.24
N CYS A 419 -33.49 12.53 8.84
CA CYS A 419 -33.15 13.89 9.26
C CYS A 419 -33.33 14.88 8.10
N ALA A 420 -34.42 15.64 8.12
CA ALA A 420 -34.76 16.62 7.08
C ALA A 420 -34.16 18.02 7.32
N ASN A 421 -33.66 18.31 8.53
CA ASN A 421 -33.08 19.61 8.91
C ASN A 421 -31.63 19.75 8.41
N VAL A 422 -31.39 19.42 7.14
CA VAL A 422 -30.06 19.45 6.54
C VAL A 422 -30.02 20.23 5.24
N PHE A 423 -28.90 20.90 4.97
CA PHE A 423 -28.72 21.72 3.78
C PHE A 423 -27.28 21.72 3.28
N CYS A 424 -27.09 21.97 1.98
CA CYS A 424 -25.77 22.04 1.37
C CYS A 424 -25.12 23.40 1.66
N ALA A 425 -23.92 23.41 2.24
CA ALA A 425 -23.18 24.63 2.53
C ALA A 425 -21.67 24.38 2.57
N ASP A 426 -20.90 25.43 2.26
CA ASP A 426 -19.47 25.49 2.52
C ASP A 426 -19.24 25.94 3.97
N ALA A 427 -18.47 25.16 4.74
CA ALA A 427 -18.16 25.48 6.13
C ALA A 427 -17.33 26.76 6.28
N LEU A 428 -16.75 27.28 5.20
CA LEU A 428 -16.03 28.56 5.19
C LEU A 428 -16.95 29.78 5.05
N GLN A 429 -18.24 29.56 4.72
CA GLN A 429 -19.24 30.61 4.60
C GLN A 429 -20.65 30.01 4.78
N LEU A 430 -21.09 29.91 6.03
CA LEU A 430 -22.37 29.33 6.39
C LEU A 430 -23.52 30.32 6.13
N PRO A 431 -24.60 29.91 5.43
CA PRO A 431 -25.79 30.73 5.19
C PRO A 431 -26.71 30.79 6.41
N ILE A 432 -26.14 31.16 7.57
CA ILE A 432 -26.76 31.14 8.89
C ILE A 432 -26.46 32.48 9.55
N ARG A 433 -27.44 33.05 10.26
CA ARG A 433 -27.25 34.28 11.07
C ARG A 433 -26.29 34.05 12.24
N ASP A 434 -25.65 35.12 12.69
CA ASP A 434 -24.80 35.12 13.88
C ASP A 434 -25.60 34.71 15.12
N GLY A 435 -24.99 33.96 16.03
CA GLY A 435 -25.61 33.60 17.30
C GLY A 435 -26.86 32.72 17.21
N ALA A 436 -27.11 32.06 16.07
CA ALA A 436 -28.32 31.28 15.84
C ALA A 436 -28.45 30.02 16.70
N PHE A 437 -27.33 29.46 17.18
CA PHE A 437 -27.26 28.16 17.84
C PHE A 437 -26.70 28.25 19.27
N ASP A 438 -27.11 27.31 20.11
CA ASP A 438 -26.55 27.13 21.46
C ASP A 438 -25.19 26.43 21.42
N ALA A 439 -25.00 25.53 20.46
CA ALA A 439 -23.75 24.80 20.25
C ALA A 439 -23.54 24.41 18.78
N ALA A 440 -22.28 24.16 18.42
CA ALA A 440 -21.91 23.61 17.12
C ALA A 440 -20.91 22.46 17.27
N ILE A 441 -20.92 21.51 16.33
CA ILE A 441 -19.88 20.49 16.21
C ILE A 441 -19.32 20.47 14.79
N SER A 442 -18.05 20.12 14.66
CA SER A 442 -17.38 19.88 13.39
C SER A 442 -16.41 18.72 13.57
N VAL A 443 -16.89 17.51 13.28
CA VAL A 443 -16.18 16.26 13.59
C VAL A 443 -15.47 15.72 12.35
N ALA A 444 -14.14 15.69 12.39
CA ALA A 444 -13.31 15.19 11.30
C ALA A 444 -13.49 15.97 9.97
N VAL A 445 -13.54 17.30 10.06
CA VAL A 445 -13.76 18.20 8.90
C VAL A 445 -12.62 19.19 8.69
N VAL A 446 -12.15 19.86 9.75
CA VAL A 446 -11.22 21.01 9.62
C VAL A 446 -9.88 20.64 8.97
N HIS A 447 -9.43 19.38 9.12
CA HIS A 447 -8.24 18.88 8.43
C HIS A 447 -8.39 18.81 6.90
N HIS A 448 -9.59 18.97 6.35
CA HIS A 448 -9.77 19.05 4.91
C HIS A 448 -9.49 20.45 4.34
N PHE A 449 -9.30 21.48 5.17
CA PHE A 449 -8.95 22.81 4.68
C PHE A 449 -7.44 23.00 4.56
N SER A 450 -7.05 23.36 3.35
CA SER A 450 -5.70 23.16 2.84
C SER A 450 -4.69 24.22 3.22
N THR A 451 -5.17 25.38 3.65
CA THR A 451 -4.33 26.46 4.14
C THR A 451 -4.75 26.89 5.53
N ARG A 452 -3.80 27.39 6.32
CA ARG A 452 -4.06 27.94 7.65
C ARG A 452 -5.23 28.94 7.63
N ARG A 453 -5.24 29.87 6.67
CA ARG A 453 -6.31 30.88 6.52
C ARG A 453 -7.68 30.28 6.26
N ARG A 454 -7.77 29.14 5.58
CA ARG A 454 -9.04 28.43 5.35
C ARG A 454 -9.48 27.70 6.63
N ARG A 455 -8.55 27.05 7.36
CA ARG A 455 -8.83 26.47 8.69
C ARG A 455 -9.35 27.51 9.69
N VAL A 456 -8.71 28.68 9.75
CA VAL A 456 -9.14 29.81 10.60
C VAL A 456 -10.54 30.27 10.23
N ARG A 457 -10.86 30.42 8.93
CA ARG A 457 -12.24 30.79 8.51
C ARG A 457 -13.28 29.75 8.91
N ALA A 458 -12.98 28.45 8.80
CA ALA A 458 -13.89 27.41 9.26
C ALA A 458 -14.18 27.53 10.78
N LEU A 459 -13.15 27.77 11.59
CA LEU A 459 -13.28 27.99 13.03
C LEU A 459 -14.06 29.28 13.34
N SER A 460 -13.79 30.36 12.59
CA SER A 460 -14.50 31.63 12.72
C SER A 460 -15.99 31.47 12.44
N GLU A 461 -16.38 30.76 11.38
CA GLU A 461 -17.78 30.48 11.07
C GLU A 461 -18.47 29.65 12.16
N LEU A 462 -17.80 28.62 12.68
CA LEU A 462 -18.31 27.81 13.79
C LEU A 462 -18.57 28.65 15.05
N LEU A 463 -17.66 29.57 15.38
CA LEU A 463 -17.84 30.50 16.50
C LEU A 463 -18.90 31.56 16.19
N ARG A 464 -18.98 32.08 14.97
CA ARG A 464 -19.97 33.10 14.57
C ARG A 464 -21.41 32.61 14.74
N VAL A 465 -21.70 31.37 14.35
CA VAL A 465 -23.07 30.82 14.39
C VAL A 465 -23.55 30.46 15.79
N VAL A 466 -22.66 30.35 16.78
CA VAL A 466 -23.05 30.13 18.18
C VAL A 466 -23.20 31.47 18.91
N ARG A 467 -24.16 31.53 19.84
CA ARG A 467 -24.36 32.72 20.69
C ARG A 467 -23.18 32.92 21.66
N PRO A 468 -22.99 34.12 22.23
CA PRO A 468 -22.08 34.29 23.38
C PRO A 468 -22.40 33.28 24.50
N GLY A 469 -21.37 32.65 25.04
CA GLY A 469 -21.47 31.53 25.98
C GLY A 469 -21.78 30.16 25.34
N GLY A 470 -22.06 30.11 24.04
CA GLY A 470 -22.26 28.88 23.28
C GLY A 470 -20.95 28.10 23.10
N ARG A 471 -21.08 26.79 22.88
CA ARG A 471 -19.95 25.85 22.89
C ARG A 471 -19.74 25.19 21.53
N VAL A 472 -18.49 25.01 21.12
CA VAL A 472 -18.11 24.40 19.84
C VAL A 472 -17.18 23.22 20.08
N LEU A 473 -17.51 22.04 19.54
CA LEU A 473 -16.61 20.89 19.50
C LEU A 473 -15.99 20.75 18.11
N VAL A 474 -14.66 20.68 18.04
CA VAL A 474 -13.93 20.42 16.79
C VAL A 474 -13.04 19.21 16.95
N THR A 475 -13.05 18.31 15.95
CA THR A 475 -12.08 17.21 15.88
C THR A 475 -11.34 17.21 14.54
N ALA A 476 -10.04 16.91 14.57
CA ALA A 476 -9.22 16.77 13.38
C ALA A 476 -8.18 15.67 13.53
N TRP A 477 -7.79 15.07 12.41
CA TRP A 477 -6.83 13.97 12.42
C TRP A 477 -5.46 14.45 12.91
N ALA A 478 -4.88 13.69 13.81
CA ALA A 478 -3.58 13.98 14.38
C ALA A 478 -2.44 13.42 13.53
N MET A 479 -1.34 14.15 13.47
CA MET A 479 -0.07 13.66 12.94
C MET A 479 0.44 12.48 13.79
N GLU A 480 0.27 12.60 15.10
CA GLU A 480 0.55 11.58 16.09
C GLU A 480 -0.55 10.49 16.05
N GLN A 481 -0.20 9.27 15.65
CA GLN A 481 -1.15 8.14 15.60
C GLN A 481 -0.85 7.10 16.68
N PHE A 482 -0.67 7.55 17.93
CA PHE A 482 -0.40 6.70 19.10
C PHE A 482 -1.68 6.43 19.90
N SER A 483 -1.81 5.30 20.60
CA SER A 483 -2.74 5.20 21.75
C SER A 483 -1.96 5.48 23.03
N PRO A 484 -2.58 6.06 24.07
CA PRO A 484 -1.97 6.26 25.40
C PRO A 484 -1.33 5.00 26.02
N ASN A 485 -1.67 3.80 25.54
CA ASN A 485 -1.20 2.51 26.08
C ASN A 485 -0.27 1.74 25.11
N GLU A 486 0.43 2.42 24.18
CA GLU A 486 1.28 1.78 23.13
C GLU A 486 0.52 0.82 22.18
N VAL A 487 -0.80 0.84 22.19
CA VAL A 487 -1.64 0.11 21.23
C VAL A 487 -1.77 0.97 19.95
N PRO A 488 -1.70 0.41 18.73
CA PRO A 488 -1.95 1.20 17.53
C PRO A 488 -3.38 1.77 17.53
N SER A 489 -3.57 3.03 17.13
CA SER A 489 -4.90 3.65 16.93
C SER A 489 -5.84 2.75 16.10
N ILE A 490 -7.17 2.93 16.18
CA ILE A 490 -8.12 2.13 15.38
C ILE A 490 -7.80 2.23 13.87
N TYR A 491 -7.32 3.40 13.43
CA TYR A 491 -6.86 3.60 12.07
C TYR A 491 -5.63 2.75 11.73
N THR A 492 -4.57 2.84 12.54
CA THR A 492 -3.33 2.07 12.32
C THR A 492 -3.52 0.57 12.55
N SER A 493 -4.41 0.16 13.46
CA SER A 493 -4.74 -1.25 13.72
C SER A 493 -5.59 -1.86 12.60
N LYS A 494 -6.55 -1.12 12.01
CA LYS A 494 -7.28 -1.56 10.80
C LYS A 494 -6.35 -1.66 9.58
N MET A 495 -5.36 -0.77 9.45
CA MET A 495 -4.34 -0.88 8.40
C MET A 495 -3.34 -2.03 8.65
N ARG A 496 -2.95 -2.29 9.91
CA ARG A 496 -2.05 -3.39 10.28
C ARG A 496 -2.73 -4.76 10.24
N ALA A 497 -4.01 -4.87 10.59
CA ALA A 497 -4.78 -6.12 10.54
C ALA A 497 -4.88 -6.68 9.11
N ASN A 498 -4.87 -5.80 8.11
CA ASN A 498 -4.81 -6.16 6.68
C ASN A 498 -3.39 -6.52 6.19
N LYS A 499 -2.39 -6.50 7.07
CA LYS A 499 -0.97 -6.68 6.76
C LYS A 499 -0.32 -7.85 7.52
N ALA A 500 -1.05 -8.49 8.43
CA ALA A 500 -0.52 -9.44 9.41
C ALA A 500 -0.18 -10.84 8.87
N THR A 501 -0.03 -11.01 7.56
CA THR A 501 0.57 -12.21 6.96
C THR A 501 1.85 -11.79 6.23
N ASP A 502 2.99 -12.14 6.83
CA ASP A 502 4.34 -12.20 6.23
C ASP A 502 5.25 -10.94 6.26
N ASP A 503 4.90 -9.88 6.98
CA ASP A 503 5.69 -8.62 7.03
C ASP A 503 6.92 -8.63 7.98
N GLU A 504 7.61 -9.77 8.17
CA GLU A 504 8.90 -9.80 8.89
C GLU A 504 10.13 -9.95 7.97
N ASP A 505 9.96 -10.07 6.65
CA ASP A 505 11.10 -10.17 5.73
C ASP A 505 11.32 -8.89 4.92
N GLY A 506 12.42 -8.23 5.27
CA GLY A 506 12.90 -7.02 4.62
C GLY A 506 12.73 -5.84 5.55
N ASP A 507 13.79 -5.56 6.33
CA ASP A 507 14.23 -4.18 6.50
C ASP A 507 13.97 -3.48 5.17
N ASP A 508 13.03 -2.53 5.13
CA ASP A 508 12.89 -1.57 4.04
C ASP A 508 14.18 -0.76 4.10
N GLY A 509 15.28 -1.41 3.72
CA GLY A 509 16.63 -1.03 4.05
C GLY A 509 16.79 0.30 3.41
N GLN A 510 16.71 1.33 4.26
CA GLN A 510 16.49 2.72 3.91
C GLN A 510 17.24 2.95 2.62
N LEU A 511 16.53 2.91 1.49
CA LEU A 511 16.93 3.77 0.42
C LEU A 511 16.65 5.13 1.05
N GLN A 512 17.69 5.66 1.71
CA GLN A 512 18.35 6.80 1.14
C GLN A 512 18.39 6.59 -0.40
N ILE A 513 17.23 6.71 -1.07
CA ILE A 513 17.11 7.70 -2.12
C ILE A 513 17.78 8.87 -1.42
N ALA A 514 18.97 9.27 -1.89
CA ALA A 514 19.43 10.60 -1.54
C ALA A 514 18.19 11.45 -1.79
N GLU A 515 17.48 11.80 -0.70
CA GLU A 515 16.24 12.54 -0.75
C GLU A 515 16.78 13.82 -1.31
N ALA A 516 16.72 13.94 -2.65
CA ALA A 516 17.10 15.14 -3.32
C ALA A 516 16.38 16.21 -2.50
N GLU A 517 17.13 17.13 -1.93
CA GLU A 517 16.62 18.17 -1.03
C GLU A 517 15.52 19.03 -1.69
N TYR A 518 15.14 18.71 -2.92
CA TYR A 518 13.82 18.93 -3.48
C TYR A 518 12.70 18.29 -2.64
N ALA A 519 12.23 19.10 -1.69
CA ALA A 519 10.81 19.23 -1.36
C ALA A 519 10.21 18.27 -0.31
N VAL A 520 10.93 17.90 0.74
CA VAL A 520 10.22 17.64 2.01
C VAL A 520 9.52 18.95 2.41
N GLY A 521 8.17 18.94 2.44
CA GLY A 521 7.38 20.12 2.78
C GLY A 521 7.03 21.09 1.65
N LYS A 522 7.25 20.76 0.37
CA LYS A 522 6.73 21.58 -0.76
C LYS A 522 5.68 20.88 -1.63
N MET A 523 5.62 19.56 -1.65
CA MET A 523 4.68 18.78 -2.48
C MET A 523 3.86 17.80 -1.64
N LEU A 524 2.61 17.58 -2.01
CA LEU A 524 1.71 16.59 -1.41
C LEU A 524 2.23 15.18 -1.68
N ARG A 525 2.38 14.40 -0.61
CA ARG A 525 2.72 12.98 -0.69
C ARG A 525 1.49 12.12 -0.49
N ILE A 526 1.50 10.92 -1.05
CA ILE A 526 0.47 9.91 -0.76
C ILE A 526 0.88 9.11 0.47
N HIS A 527 -0.07 8.90 1.37
CA HIS A 527 0.11 8.04 2.53
C HIS A 527 0.28 6.58 2.10
N ASP A 528 1.36 5.93 2.57
CA ASP A 528 1.70 4.55 2.22
C ASP A 528 1.09 3.48 3.17
N GLY A 529 0.29 3.92 4.14
CA GLY A 529 -0.32 3.07 5.17
C GLY A 529 0.57 2.80 6.39
N LYS A 530 1.70 3.49 6.51
CA LYS A 530 2.58 3.44 7.69
C LYS A 530 2.37 4.65 8.59
N GLN A 531 3.45 5.28 9.07
CA GLN A 531 3.41 6.54 9.79
C GLN A 531 3.27 7.69 8.81
N PHE A 532 2.61 8.76 9.26
CA PHE A 532 2.55 10.00 8.50
C PHE A 532 3.93 10.64 8.43
N LYS A 533 4.29 11.19 7.27
CA LYS A 533 5.62 11.76 6.98
C LYS A 533 5.62 13.28 6.83
N GLN A 534 4.43 13.87 6.70
CA GLN A 534 4.20 15.32 6.61
C GLN A 534 2.76 15.63 6.99
N GLN A 535 2.47 16.88 7.38
CA GLN A 535 1.12 17.30 7.79
C GLN A 535 0.15 17.31 6.60
N ASP A 536 0.54 17.94 5.49
CA ASP A 536 -0.29 18.09 4.29
C ASP A 536 -0.11 16.92 3.34
N MET A 537 -1.10 16.05 3.18
CA MET A 537 -0.93 14.85 2.36
C MET A 537 -2.23 14.30 1.76
N LEU A 538 -2.06 13.40 0.80
CA LEU A 538 -3.14 12.64 0.17
C LEU A 538 -3.29 11.27 0.85
N VAL A 539 -4.47 10.99 1.37
CA VAL A 539 -4.81 9.72 2.05
C VAL A 539 -5.69 8.88 1.14
N PRO A 540 -5.24 7.68 0.73
CA PRO A 540 -6.05 6.78 -0.11
C PRO A 540 -7.35 6.34 0.57
N TRP A 541 -8.39 6.17 -0.24
CA TRP A 541 -9.64 5.50 0.13
C TRP A 541 -9.78 4.20 -0.67
N SER A 542 -9.68 3.08 0.03
CA SER A 542 -9.96 1.77 -0.57
C SER A 542 -11.38 1.33 -0.29
N SER A 543 -12.11 0.97 -1.35
CA SER A 543 -13.40 0.27 -1.25
C SER A 543 -13.24 -1.22 -0.89
N SER A 544 -12.01 -1.71 -0.73
CA SER A 544 -11.71 -3.07 -0.25
C SER A 544 -11.66 -3.18 1.28
N ASN A 545 -12.00 -2.11 2.02
CA ASN A 545 -12.04 -2.10 3.48
C ASN A 545 -13.28 -2.86 4.03
N ASN A 546 -13.42 -4.13 3.64
CA ASN A 546 -14.41 -5.04 4.20
C ASN A 546 -13.82 -5.77 5.41
N GLY A 547 -13.91 -5.13 6.57
CA GLY A 547 -13.99 -5.85 7.84
C GLY A 547 -15.46 -5.94 8.24
N GLY A 548 -16.06 -7.12 8.08
CA GLY A 548 -17.38 -7.46 8.64
C GLY A 548 -18.53 -7.53 7.62
N ASP A 549 -19.06 -8.75 7.44
CA ASP A 549 -20.39 -9.11 6.93
C ASP A 549 -20.85 -8.56 5.57
N GLN A 550 -20.42 -9.22 4.50
CA GLN A 550 -21.20 -9.27 3.26
C GLN A 550 -22.47 -10.11 3.50
N LYS A 551 -23.58 -9.47 3.85
CA LYS A 551 -24.89 -9.99 3.44
C LYS A 551 -25.03 -9.74 1.94
N LYS A 552 -25.00 -10.83 1.16
CA LYS A 552 -25.40 -10.86 -0.26
C LYS A 552 -26.71 -10.10 -0.40
N GLN A 553 -26.69 -8.94 -1.05
CA GLN A 553 -27.87 -8.41 -1.72
C GLN A 553 -27.71 -8.73 -3.21
N THR A 554 -28.76 -9.36 -3.72
CA THR A 554 -28.99 -9.77 -5.10
C THR A 554 -28.86 -8.60 -6.04
N GLU A 555 -27.95 -8.71 -7.00
CA GLU A 555 -27.86 -7.85 -8.18
C GLU A 555 -28.92 -8.29 -9.19
N GLU A 556 -30.01 -7.53 -9.27
CA GLU A 556 -30.78 -7.36 -10.50
C GLU A 556 -30.94 -5.85 -10.68
N GLU A 557 -30.14 -5.27 -11.59
CA GLU A 557 -30.56 -4.34 -12.64
C GLU A 557 -29.35 -3.63 -13.27
N ASP A 558 -29.30 -3.71 -14.60
CA ASP A 558 -28.54 -2.90 -15.57
C ASP A 558 -27.00 -2.89 -15.56
N GLY A 559 -26.44 -3.91 -16.24
CA GLY A 559 -26.07 -3.69 -17.64
C GLY A 559 -24.97 -2.68 -18.01
N GLN A 560 -24.06 -2.28 -17.12
CA GLN A 560 -22.81 -1.59 -17.52
C GLN A 560 -21.57 -2.19 -16.84
N LYS A 561 -21.00 -3.22 -17.49
CA LYS A 561 -19.61 -3.61 -17.28
C LYS A 561 -18.70 -2.57 -17.91
N GLN A 562 -17.94 -1.84 -17.09
CA GLN A 562 -16.53 -1.40 -17.28
C GLN A 562 -16.25 -0.10 -16.51
N HIS A 563 -15.48 -0.19 -15.44
CA HIS A 563 -14.29 0.65 -15.18
C HIS A 563 -13.60 0.10 -13.93
N GLY A 564 -12.27 -0.05 -13.99
CA GLY A 564 -11.46 -0.51 -12.86
C GLY A 564 -11.80 0.25 -11.58
N GLN A 565 -11.71 -0.42 -10.43
CA GLN A 565 -11.99 0.17 -9.12
C GLN A 565 -11.27 1.52 -8.99
N LYS A 566 -12.02 2.62 -9.09
CA LYS A 566 -11.45 3.97 -9.05
C LYS A 566 -10.98 4.25 -7.62
N ASP A 567 -9.67 4.37 -7.45
CA ASP A 567 -9.11 4.76 -6.17
C ASP A 567 -9.27 6.26 -5.99
N TYR A 568 -9.71 6.65 -4.80
CA TYR A 568 -9.89 8.05 -4.44
C TYR A 568 -8.82 8.45 -3.44
N PHE A 569 -8.27 9.65 -3.59
CA PHE A 569 -7.34 10.23 -2.63
C PHE A 569 -8.02 11.41 -1.97
N ARG A 570 -7.88 11.52 -0.65
CA ARG A 570 -8.42 12.65 0.09
C ARG A 570 -7.31 13.53 0.62
N TYR A 571 -7.47 14.84 0.52
CA TYR A 571 -6.53 15.77 1.14
C TYR A 571 -6.76 15.88 2.65
N TYR A 572 -5.67 15.82 3.42
CA TYR A 572 -5.63 15.96 4.88
C TYR A 572 -4.49 16.90 5.26
N HIS A 573 -4.79 17.86 6.15
CA HIS A 573 -3.83 18.55 7.01
C HIS A 573 -3.86 17.89 8.40
N LEU A 574 -2.82 17.13 8.72
CA LEU A 574 -2.72 16.43 10.00
C LEU A 574 -2.23 17.40 11.08
N PHE A 575 -3.06 17.58 12.11
CA PHE A 575 -2.78 18.50 13.20
C PHE A 575 -1.69 17.92 14.11
N THR A 576 -0.73 18.75 14.48
CA THR A 576 0.24 18.41 15.53
C THR A 576 -0.29 18.79 16.91
N LYS A 577 0.32 18.21 17.96
CA LYS A 577 0.07 18.64 19.34
C LYS A 577 0.16 20.17 19.46
N SER A 578 -0.80 20.77 20.18
CA SER A 578 -0.91 22.21 20.43
C SER A 578 -1.26 23.08 19.23
N GLU A 579 -1.35 22.55 18.00
CA GLU A 579 -1.68 23.39 16.83
C GLU A 579 -3.06 24.06 16.94
N PHE A 580 -4.05 23.36 17.52
CA PHE A 580 -5.35 23.97 17.77
C PHE A 580 -5.24 25.14 18.74
N SER A 581 -4.59 24.94 19.88
CA SER A 581 -4.41 25.99 20.87
C SER A 581 -3.67 27.20 20.29
N ASP A 582 -2.58 26.96 19.56
CA ASP A 582 -1.82 28.03 18.89
C ASP A 582 -2.69 28.81 17.89
N LEU A 583 -3.54 28.12 17.11
CA LEU A 583 -4.47 28.77 16.17
C LEU A 583 -5.51 29.61 16.89
N ILE A 584 -6.07 29.12 17.99
CA ILE A 584 -7.11 29.82 18.74
C ILE A 584 -6.54 31.05 19.44
N ASP A 585 -5.43 30.88 20.15
CA ASP A 585 -4.78 31.96 20.90
C ASP A 585 -4.29 33.09 19.98
N SER A 586 -3.83 32.75 18.76
CA SER A 586 -3.34 33.73 17.80
C SER A 586 -4.44 34.47 17.02
N GLU A 587 -5.49 33.77 16.60
CA GLU A 587 -6.50 34.35 15.67
C GLU A 587 -7.79 34.80 16.36
N PHE A 588 -8.08 34.27 17.56
CA PHE A 588 -9.30 34.57 18.30
C PHE A 588 -9.04 35.07 19.72
N PRO A 589 -8.01 35.90 19.99
CA PRO A 589 -7.73 36.37 21.33
C PRO A 589 -8.91 37.18 21.86
N ASN A 590 -9.45 36.76 23.02
CA ASN A 590 -10.64 37.34 23.66
C ASN A 590 -11.97 37.13 22.91
N TYR A 591 -12.02 36.30 21.87
CA TYR A 591 -13.27 35.95 21.18
C TYR A 591 -13.84 34.61 21.67
N CYS A 592 -12.97 33.66 21.99
CA CYS A 592 -13.34 32.39 22.64
C CYS A 592 -12.29 31.92 23.64
N ASP A 593 -12.73 31.09 24.59
CA ASP A 593 -11.87 30.35 25.52
C ASP A 593 -11.77 28.88 25.09
N ILE A 594 -10.61 28.26 25.30
CA ILE A 594 -10.43 26.82 25.19
C ILE A 594 -10.90 26.17 26.51
N GLU A 595 -12.06 25.51 26.51
CA GLU A 595 -12.54 24.77 27.68
C GLU A 595 -11.71 23.50 27.92
N SER A 596 -11.33 22.83 26.84
CA SER A 596 -10.49 21.62 26.91
C SER A 596 -9.84 21.31 25.57
N GLU A 597 -8.61 20.82 25.60
CA GLU A 597 -7.93 20.16 24.48
C GLU A 597 -7.55 18.73 24.90
N SER A 598 -7.84 17.76 24.05
CA SER A 598 -7.60 16.34 24.35
C SER A 598 -7.29 15.55 23.08
N TYR A 599 -6.87 14.30 23.27
CA TYR A 599 -6.58 13.37 22.19
C TYR A 599 -7.50 12.16 22.28
N ASP A 600 -8.19 11.83 21.19
CA ASP A 600 -9.13 10.69 21.10
C ASP A 600 -8.87 9.89 19.81
N GLU A 601 -8.37 8.66 19.98
CA GLU A 601 -8.26 7.64 18.91
C GLU A 601 -7.62 8.12 17.58
N GLY A 602 -6.56 8.93 17.64
CA GLY A 602 -5.88 9.45 16.44
C GLY A 602 -6.36 10.83 15.99
N ASN A 603 -7.11 11.53 16.84
CA ASN A 603 -7.61 12.88 16.57
C ASN A 603 -7.29 13.81 17.73
N TRP A 604 -6.94 15.05 17.39
CA TRP A 604 -7.00 16.16 18.33
C TRP A 604 -8.45 16.64 18.44
N VAL A 605 -8.88 16.91 19.66
CA VAL A 605 -10.22 17.32 20.01
C VAL A 605 -10.12 18.59 20.85
N VAL A 606 -10.81 19.64 20.42
CA VAL A 606 -10.90 20.90 21.16
C VAL A 606 -12.35 21.29 21.40
N ILE A 607 -12.64 21.76 22.61
CA ILE A 607 -13.92 22.38 22.97
C ILE A 607 -13.67 23.86 23.24
N LEU A 608 -14.38 24.71 22.50
CA LEU A 608 -14.29 26.16 22.59
C LEU A 608 -15.59 26.71 23.19
N LYS A 609 -15.48 27.81 23.93
CA LYS A 609 -16.62 28.59 24.41
C LYS A 609 -16.52 30.02 23.90
N LYS A 610 -17.55 30.50 23.21
CA LYS A 610 -17.59 31.89 22.74
C LYS A 610 -17.76 32.84 23.93
N ILE A 611 -16.98 33.92 23.96
CA ILE A 611 -17.02 34.92 25.05
C ILE A 611 -17.81 36.17 24.61
N ASN A 612 -17.42 36.76 23.49
CA ASN A 612 -17.91 38.05 22.99
C ASN A 612 -18.70 37.89 21.69
N GLU A 613 -19.51 38.88 21.32
CA GLU A 613 -20.32 38.87 20.07
C GLU A 613 -19.48 38.83 18.80
#